data_AF-A0A1A2XF41-F1
#
_entry.id   AF-A0A1A2XF41-F1
#
_cell.length_a   1.000
_cell.length_b   1.000
_cell.length_c   1.000
_cell.angle_alpha   90.00
_cell.angle_beta   90.00
_cell.angle_gamma   90.00
#
_symmetry.space_group_name_H-M   'P 1'
#
loop_
_entity.id
_entity.type
_entity.pdbx_description
1 polymer ?
#
loop_
_entity_poly.entity_id
_entity_poly.type
_entity_poly.pdbx_seq_one_letter_code
_entity_poly.pdbx_strand_id
1 'polypeptide(L)'
;MTQTTEPKPARRQGNWRHRENRASPKLVAKRITERDHAALSRFAEAHNMKISELLAPFVNELVARAHDYCEQLDTATVPAKAS
;
A
#
# COMPACT_ATOMS: atom_id res chain seq x y z
N MET A 1 50.98 -9.82 -34.27
CA MET A 1 49.56 -9.42 -34.31
C MET A 1 48.99 -9.56 -32.90
N THR A 2 48.83 -8.48 -32.15
CA THR A 2 48.26 -8.52 -30.79
C THR A 2 46.89 -7.85 -30.82
N GLN A 3 45.84 -8.63 -30.61
CA GLN A 3 44.46 -8.14 -30.52
C GLN A 3 44.22 -7.56 -29.12
N THR A 4 43.87 -6.28 -29.06
CA THR A 4 43.41 -5.60 -27.85
C THR A 4 41.95 -5.97 -27.60
N THR A 5 41.67 -6.68 -26.51
CA THR A 5 40.30 -6.99 -26.09
C THR A 5 39.69 -5.76 -25.40
N GLU A 6 38.67 -5.17 -26.01
CA GLU A 6 37.93 -4.04 -25.43
C GLU A 6 37.14 -4.49 -24.18
N PRO A 7 37.11 -3.69 -23.09
CA PRO A 7 36.35 -4.03 -21.89
C PRO A 7 34.85 -3.87 -22.12
N LYS A 8 34.10 -4.95 -21.84
CA LYS A 8 32.63 -5.00 -21.87
C LYS A 8 32.03 -3.94 -20.94
N PRO A 9 30.97 -3.20 -21.35
CA PRO A 9 30.37 -2.17 -20.52
C PRO A 9 29.80 -2.77 -19.22
N ALA A 10 30.16 -2.16 -18.10
CA ALA A 10 29.65 -2.52 -16.78
C ALA A 10 28.11 -2.41 -16.79
N ARG A 11 27.43 -3.55 -16.56
CA ARG A 11 25.97 -3.55 -16.37
C ARG A 11 25.66 -2.61 -15.21
N ARG A 12 24.83 -1.57 -15.46
CA ARG A 12 24.28 -0.71 -14.40
C ARG A 12 23.69 -1.62 -13.31
N GLN A 13 24.37 -1.71 -12.17
CA GLN A 13 23.80 -2.39 -11.02
C GLN A 13 22.57 -1.58 -10.61
N GLY A 14 21.39 -2.12 -10.86
CA GLY A 14 20.13 -1.49 -10.43
C GLY A 14 20.22 -1.25 -8.93
N ASN A 15 20.03 -0.01 -8.51
CA ASN A 15 20.15 0.40 -7.12
C ASN A 15 19.20 -0.46 -6.26
N TRP A 16 19.79 -1.33 -5.44
CA TRP A 16 19.08 -2.33 -4.65
C TRP A 16 18.07 -1.70 -3.67
N ARG A 17 18.26 -0.43 -3.31
CA ARG A 17 17.32 0.35 -2.48
C ARG A 17 15.94 0.48 -3.10
N HIS A 18 15.79 0.39 -4.44
CA HIS A 18 14.49 0.39 -5.11
C HIS A 18 13.78 -0.98 -5.05
N ARG A 19 14.50 -2.03 -4.62
CA ARG A 19 13.95 -3.37 -4.36
C ARG A 19 13.74 -3.65 -2.88
N GLU A 20 14.21 -2.75 -2.02
CA GLU A 20 14.01 -2.82 -0.58
C GLU A 20 12.55 -2.50 -0.25
N ASN A 21 11.81 -3.49 0.26
CA ASN A 21 10.44 -3.33 0.74
C ASN A 21 10.47 -2.53 2.05
N ARG A 22 10.71 -1.22 1.95
CA ARG A 22 10.65 -0.31 3.09
C ARG A 22 9.22 -0.27 3.63
N ALA A 23 9.08 -0.28 4.95
CA ALA A 23 7.81 -0.12 5.66
C ALA A 23 7.22 1.28 5.43
N SER A 24 6.81 1.56 4.20
CA SER A 24 6.06 2.75 3.86
C SER A 24 4.58 2.52 4.18
N PRO A 25 3.85 3.59 4.58
CA PRO A 25 2.40 3.54 4.63
C PRO A 25 1.85 3.05 3.29
N LYS A 26 0.97 2.05 3.35
CA LYS A 26 0.27 1.54 2.17
C LYS A 26 -0.96 2.40 1.91
N LEU A 27 -1.28 2.59 0.63
CA LEU A 27 -2.44 3.37 0.19
C LEU A 27 -3.57 2.43 -0.20
N VAL A 28 -4.76 2.69 0.34
CA VAL A 28 -6.02 2.09 -0.15
C VAL A 28 -6.68 3.13 -1.04
N ALA A 29 -6.94 2.80 -2.30
CA ALA A 29 -7.55 3.70 -3.26
C ALA A 29 -8.71 3.03 -3.99
N LYS A 30 -9.79 3.77 -4.20
CA LYS A 30 -10.95 3.35 -5.00
C LYS A 30 -11.14 4.32 -6.16
N ARG A 31 -11.29 3.77 -7.37
CA ARG A 31 -11.70 4.56 -8.54
C ARG A 31 -13.18 4.90 -8.43
N ILE A 32 -13.51 6.16 -8.68
CA ILE A 32 -14.88 6.69 -8.70
C ILE A 32 -15.09 7.47 -9.99
N THR A 33 -16.34 7.81 -10.29
CA THR A 33 -16.62 8.63 -11.47
C THR A 33 -16.17 10.08 -11.24
N GLU A 34 -15.92 10.80 -12.33
CA GLU A 34 -15.56 12.23 -12.27
C GLU A 34 -16.64 13.06 -11.57
N ARG A 35 -17.91 12.72 -11.81
CA ARG A 35 -19.07 13.38 -11.19
C ARG A 35 -19.05 13.21 -9.66
N ASP A 36 -18.79 12.00 -9.18
CA ASP A 36 -18.74 11.71 -7.74
C ASP A 36 -17.55 12.41 -7.09
N HIS A 37 -16.40 12.40 -7.76
CA HIS A 37 -15.21 13.10 -7.29
C HIS A 37 -15.47 14.60 -7.15
N ALA A 38 -16.06 15.24 -8.16
CA ALA A 38 -16.41 16.66 -8.11
C ALA A 38 -17.41 16.98 -6.97
N ALA A 39 -18.38 16.10 -6.72
CA ALA A 39 -19.31 16.26 -5.60
C ALA A 39 -18.60 16.16 -4.25
N LEU A 40 -17.71 15.17 -4.08
CA LEU A 40 -16.93 14.99 -2.86
C LEU A 40 -15.98 16.17 -2.59
N SER A 41 -15.32 16.70 -3.62
CA SER A 41 -14.44 17.86 -3.47
C SER A 41 -15.20 19.08 -2.99
N ARG A 42 -16.35 19.40 -3.60
CA ARG A 42 -17.19 20.52 -3.17
C ARG A 42 -17.70 20.36 -1.74
N PHE A 43 -18.08 19.13 -1.37
CA PHE A 43 -18.51 18.83 -0.01
C PHE A 43 -17.37 19.04 0.99
N ALA A 44 -16.18 18.51 0.71
CA ALA A 44 -15.02 18.68 1.57
C ALA A 44 -14.62 20.16 1.74
N GLU A 45 -14.64 20.92 0.65
CA GLU A 45 -14.39 22.37 0.64
C GLU A 45 -15.40 23.13 1.52
N ALA A 46 -16.70 22.81 1.42
CA ALA A 46 -17.74 23.44 2.22
C ALA A 46 -17.57 23.21 3.74
N HIS A 47 -16.94 22.09 4.11
CA HIS A 47 -16.62 21.75 5.50
C HIS A 47 -15.20 22.15 5.92
N ASN A 48 -14.42 22.79 5.04
CA ASN A 48 -13.00 23.11 5.24
C ASN A 48 -12.16 21.89 5.67
N MET A 49 -12.44 20.73 5.06
CA MET A 49 -11.78 19.45 5.33
C MET A 49 -11.23 18.84 4.03
N LYS A 50 -10.33 17.87 4.15
CA LYS A 50 -9.91 17.05 3.01
C LYS A 50 -10.81 15.82 2.86
N ILE A 51 -11.01 15.34 1.63
CA ILE A 51 -11.73 14.07 1.37
C ILE A 51 -11.13 12.91 2.19
N SER A 52 -9.81 12.87 2.36
CA SER A 52 -9.13 11.86 3.18
C SER A 52 -9.54 11.89 4.65
N GLU A 53 -9.79 13.08 5.22
CA GLU A 53 -10.21 13.24 6.62
C GLU A 53 -11.66 12.79 6.80
N LEU A 54 -12.52 13.09 5.83
CA LEU A 54 -13.89 12.59 5.79
C LEU A 54 -13.97 11.07 5.71
N LEU A 55 -13.04 10.43 4.96
CA LEU A 55 -12.99 8.99 4.79
C LEU A 55 -12.29 8.25 5.94
N ALA A 56 -11.41 8.93 6.68
CA ALA A 56 -10.62 8.34 7.76
C ALA A 56 -11.42 7.49 8.76
N PRO A 57 -12.55 7.93 9.34
CA PRO A 57 -13.29 7.11 10.30
C PRO A 57 -13.81 5.81 9.68
N PHE A 58 -14.34 5.86 8.45
CA PHE A 58 -14.86 4.68 7.76
C PHE A 58 -13.74 3.68 7.40
N VAL A 59 -12.58 4.19 6.99
CA VAL A 59 -11.41 3.36 6.70
C VAL A 59 -10.88 2.70 7.99
N ASN A 60 -10.82 3.44 9.09
CA ASN A 60 -10.37 2.91 10.37
C ASN A 60 -11.29 1.80 10.90
N GLU A 61 -12.61 1.97 10.78
CA GLU A 61 -13.56 0.92 11.13
C GLU A 61 -13.39 -0.33 10.27
N LEU A 62 -13.18 -0.16 8.96
CA LEU A 62 -12.94 -1.29 8.05
C LEU A 62 -11.65 -2.02 8.40
N VAL A 63 -10.58 -1.28 8.73
CA VAL A 63 -9.29 -1.86 9.15
C VAL A 63 -9.45 -2.61 10.46
N ALA A 64 -10.17 -2.08 11.44
CA ALA A 64 -10.44 -2.77 12.71
C ALA A 64 -11.15 -4.11 12.47
N ARG A 65 -12.24 -4.11 11.67
CA ARG A 65 -12.96 -5.36 11.33
C ARG A 65 -12.07 -6.36 10.59
N ALA A 66 -11.16 -5.88 9.74
CA ALA A 66 -10.22 -6.75 9.04
C ALA A 66 -9.20 -7.38 9.99
N HIS A 67 -8.73 -6.63 11.00
CA HIS A 67 -7.88 -7.18 12.06
C HIS A 67 -8.63 -8.23 12.90
N ASP A 68 -9.84 -7.91 13.38
CA ASP A 68 -10.65 -8.84 14.18
C ASP A 68 -10.88 -10.17 13.43
N TYR A 69 -11.14 -10.10 12.13
CA TYR A 69 -11.31 -11.28 11.28
C TYR A 69 -10.02 -12.10 11.18
N CYS A 70 -8.88 -11.46 10.95
CA CYS A 70 -7.59 -12.14 10.90
C CYS A 70 -7.23 -12.79 12.25
N GLU A 71 -7.46 -12.11 13.37
CA GLU A 71 -7.20 -12.66 14.70
C GLU A 71 -8.08 -13.89 14.99
N GLN A 72 -9.34 -13.87 14.57
CA GLN A 72 -10.24 -15.04 14.66
C GLN A 72 -9.76 -16.22 13.80
N LEU A 73 -9.22 -15.95 12.61
CA LEU A 73 -8.62 -16.99 11.78
C LEU A 73 -7.35 -17.56 12.41
N ASP A 74 -6.46 -16.72 12.93
CA ASP A 74 -5.22 -17.16 13.56
C ASP A 74 -5.51 -18.03 14.80
N THR A 75 -6.49 -17.63 15.62
CA THR A 75 -6.93 -18.44 16.77
C THR A 75 -7.61 -19.75 16.36
N ALA A 76 -8.34 -19.78 15.24
CA ALA A 76 -8.93 -21.01 14.70
C ALA A 76 -7.90 -21.93 14.02
N THR A 77 -6.76 -21.39 13.57
CA THR A 77 -5.73 -22.11 12.81
C THR A 77 -4.54 -22.56 13.67
N VAL A 78 -4.65 -22.52 15.00
CA VAL A 78 -3.75 -23.26 15.89
C VAL A 78 -4.32 -24.66 16.16
N PRO A 79 -4.03 -25.69 15.33
CA PRO A 79 -4.14 -27.06 15.81
C PRO A 79 -3.00 -27.32 16.79
N ALA A 80 -3.37 -27.97 17.89
CA ALA A 80 -2.50 -28.54 18.90
C ALA A 80 -1.16 -29.05 18.35
N LYS A 81 -0.06 -28.36 18.69
CA LYS A 81 1.18 -29.07 18.96
C LYS A 81 1.14 -29.48 20.44
N ALA A 82 0.33 -30.51 20.70
CA ALA A 82 0.42 -31.31 21.91
C ALA A 82 1.34 -32.50 21.60
N SER A 83 2.26 -32.75 22.54
CA SER A 83 3.27 -33.81 22.61
C SER A 83 4.54 -33.64 21.77
#